data_AF-A0A6N3H607-F1
#
_entry.id   AF-A0A6N3H607-F1
#
_cell.length_a   1.000
_cell.length_b   1.000
_cell.length_c   1.000
_cell.angle_alpha   90.00
_cell.angle_beta   90.00
_cell.angle_gamma   90.00
#
_symmetry.space_group_name_H-M   'P 1'
#
loop_
_entity.id
_entity.type
_entity.pdbx_description
1 polymer ?
#
loop_
_entity_poly.entity_id
_entity_poly.type
_entity_poly.pdbx_seq_one_letter_code
_entity_poly.pdbx_strand_id
1 'polypeptide(L)'
;MEQKIDLLTDDFAVLQVNYSILPDLQVGDGEIQVVVANADLAKVEHWYRMYQEQCLTEGKEIPDFQTMDMGKYRETGVMKEEAYVDTSSEAIQKAVRKYEGQESGELEQKVLQQEQAIHSISHAQYQELHNHPDFIEITINRETLVQESQLARSWDMEQRGMFASRIPGTWGEGEQTLVLPTEQVFQTDDGKTYIGFLERKEKQLILNADGSMVPSEKRSTGEELYAKRYEPVSRTFGKKEAVKGETVENTLLQKAAKQLSSKTPVMPKKGR
;
A
#
# COMPACT_ATOMS: atom_id res chain seq x y z
N MET A 1 38.29 -1.01 -27.52
CA MET A 1 37.46 -2.21 -27.72
C MET A 1 38.02 -3.06 -28.86
N GLU A 2 38.29 -2.47 -30.03
CA GLU A 2 38.90 -3.13 -31.20
C GLU A 2 40.17 -3.95 -30.87
N GLN A 3 41.15 -3.36 -30.17
CA GLN A 3 42.39 -4.08 -29.80
C GLN A 3 42.17 -5.34 -28.93
N LYS A 4 41.08 -5.41 -28.15
CA LYS A 4 40.76 -6.60 -27.33
C LYS A 4 40.10 -7.69 -28.17
N ILE A 5 39.36 -7.31 -29.21
CA ILE A 5 38.70 -8.23 -30.15
C ILE A 5 39.73 -8.87 -31.07
N ASP A 6 40.76 -8.12 -31.49
CA ASP A 6 41.85 -8.64 -32.31
C ASP A 6 42.65 -9.73 -31.57
N LEU A 7 43.03 -9.49 -30.31
CA LEU A 7 43.73 -10.47 -29.48
C LEU A 7 42.91 -11.76 -29.30
N LEU A 8 41.60 -11.62 -29.00
CA LEU A 8 40.70 -12.76 -28.85
C LEU A 8 40.59 -13.57 -30.14
N THR A 9 40.50 -12.89 -31.28
CA THR A 9 40.38 -13.51 -32.60
C THR A 9 41.61 -14.34 -32.96
N ASP A 10 42.80 -13.78 -32.74
CA ASP A 10 44.06 -14.46 -33.01
C ASP A 10 44.24 -15.71 -32.12
N ASP A 11 43.95 -15.58 -30.83
CA ASP A 11 44.10 -16.71 -29.88
C ASP A 11 43.06 -17.81 -30.11
N PHE A 12 41.81 -17.45 -30.44
CA PHE A 12 40.76 -18.45 -30.72
C PHE A 12 41.02 -19.20 -32.03
N ALA A 13 41.65 -18.55 -33.00
CA ALA A 13 42.12 -19.20 -34.22
C ALA A 13 43.20 -20.25 -33.92
N VAL A 14 44.15 -19.95 -33.01
CA VAL A 14 45.19 -20.89 -32.57
C VAL A 14 44.60 -22.04 -31.77
N LEU A 15 43.65 -21.77 -30.87
CA LEU A 15 42.97 -22.77 -30.05
C LEU A 15 41.94 -23.61 -30.81
N GLN A 16 41.71 -23.29 -32.10
CA GLN A 16 40.70 -23.89 -32.97
C GLN A 16 39.31 -23.88 -32.32
N VAL A 17 38.94 -22.75 -31.71
CA VAL A 17 37.63 -22.54 -31.11
C VAL A 17 36.70 -21.96 -32.17
N ASN A 18 35.55 -22.60 -32.40
CA ASN A 18 34.52 -22.01 -33.23
C ASN A 18 33.72 -20.99 -32.41
N TYR A 19 33.75 -19.73 -32.83
CA TYR A 19 33.09 -18.65 -32.11
C TYR A 19 32.34 -17.68 -33.01
N SER A 20 31.46 -16.88 -32.42
CA SER A 20 30.81 -15.74 -33.07
C SER A 20 30.65 -14.63 -32.04
N ILE A 21 31.07 -13.42 -32.40
CA ILE A 21 30.92 -12.25 -31.54
C ILE A 21 29.50 -11.72 -31.71
N LEU A 22 28.79 -11.57 -30.59
CA LEU A 22 27.45 -10.98 -30.55
C LEU A 22 27.55 -9.47 -30.36
N PRO A 23 26.54 -8.71 -30.84
CA PRO A 23 26.43 -7.31 -30.50
C PRO A 23 26.21 -7.16 -29.00
N ASP A 24 26.82 -6.14 -28.41
CA ASP A 24 26.56 -5.79 -27.03
C ASP A 24 25.17 -5.14 -26.91
N LEU A 25 24.33 -5.71 -26.05
CA LEU A 25 22.97 -5.24 -25.80
C LEU A 25 22.90 -4.28 -24.59
N GLN A 26 23.94 -4.20 -23.75
CA GLN A 26 24.02 -3.32 -22.58
C GLN A 26 25.04 -2.19 -22.81
N VAL A 27 24.61 -1.21 -23.60
CA VAL A 27 25.47 -0.08 -23.99
C VAL A 27 26.04 0.63 -22.74
N GLY A 28 27.35 0.49 -22.53
CA GLY A 28 28.11 1.24 -21.52
C GLY A 28 28.84 0.39 -20.46
N ASP A 29 28.61 -0.92 -20.40
CA ASP A 29 29.35 -1.83 -19.50
C ASP A 29 30.76 -2.18 -20.03
N GLY A 30 30.98 -2.05 -21.34
CA GLY A 30 32.26 -2.32 -21.98
C GLY A 30 32.58 -3.82 -22.12
N GLU A 31 31.57 -4.68 -21.97
CA GLU A 31 31.70 -6.13 -22.09
C GLU A 31 31.65 -6.59 -23.56
N ILE A 32 32.24 -7.75 -23.85
CA ILE A 32 32.20 -8.38 -25.17
C ILE A 32 31.47 -9.70 -25.02
N GLN A 33 30.47 -9.91 -25.86
CA GLN A 33 29.62 -11.10 -25.80
C GLN A 33 30.02 -12.06 -26.92
N VAL A 34 30.37 -13.30 -26.58
CA VAL A 34 30.87 -14.29 -27.54
C VAL A 34 30.11 -15.60 -27.39
N VAL A 35 29.60 -16.13 -28.50
CA VAL A 35 29.01 -17.46 -28.59
C VAL A 35 30.08 -18.45 -28.98
N VAL A 36 30.18 -19.53 -28.22
CA VAL A 36 31.10 -20.66 -28.48
C VAL A 36 30.35 -21.98 -28.34
N ALA A 37 30.86 -23.04 -28.95
CA ALA A 37 30.31 -24.37 -28.75
C ALA A 37 30.57 -24.85 -27.31
N ASN A 38 29.61 -25.56 -26.70
CA ASN A 38 29.77 -26.09 -25.34
C ASN A 38 31.01 -26.98 -25.17
N ALA A 39 31.42 -27.69 -26.23
CA ALA A 39 32.61 -28.52 -26.23
C ALA A 39 33.92 -27.72 -26.10
N ASP A 40 33.92 -26.44 -26.51
CA ASP A 40 35.07 -25.56 -26.48
C ASP A 40 35.07 -24.60 -25.27
N LEU A 41 34.00 -24.60 -24.46
CA LEU A 41 33.86 -23.70 -23.30
C LEU A 41 35.03 -23.84 -22.31
N ALA A 42 35.49 -25.06 -22.05
CA ALA A 42 36.63 -25.31 -21.16
C ALA A 42 37.94 -24.69 -21.68
N LYS A 43 38.13 -24.64 -23.00
CA LYS A 43 39.31 -23.99 -23.62
C LYS A 43 39.24 -22.48 -23.46
N VAL A 44 38.04 -21.92 -23.64
CA VAL A 44 37.78 -20.48 -23.52
C VAL A 44 37.96 -20.01 -22.08
N GLU A 45 37.44 -20.76 -21.11
CA GLU A 45 37.63 -20.49 -19.68
C GLU A 45 39.11 -20.50 -19.29
N HIS A 46 39.86 -21.49 -19.78
CA HIS A 46 41.30 -21.57 -19.53
C HIS A 46 42.06 -20.38 -20.14
N TRP A 47 41.74 -20.01 -21.38
CA TRP A 47 42.30 -18.84 -22.02
C TRP A 47 42.00 -17.54 -21.26
N TYR A 48 40.74 -17.35 -20.84
CA TYR A 48 40.34 -16.14 -20.11
C TYR A 48 41.08 -16.02 -18.78
N ARG A 49 41.30 -17.13 -18.08
CA ARG A 49 42.08 -17.15 -16.85
C ARG A 49 43.54 -16.74 -17.08
N MET A 50 44.17 -17.20 -18.17
CA MET A 50 45.52 -16.74 -18.52
C MET A 50 45.55 -15.23 -18.82
N TYR A 51 44.52 -14.73 -19.51
CA TYR A 51 44.36 -13.30 -19.79
C TYR A 51 44.16 -12.47 -18.51
N GLN A 52 43.38 -12.97 -17.54
CA GLN A 52 43.23 -12.37 -16.22
C GLN A 52 44.57 -12.30 -15.48
N GLU A 53 45.34 -13.39 -15.46
CA GLU A 53 46.66 -13.44 -14.83
C GLU A 53 47.62 -12.42 -15.47
N GLN A 54 47.61 -12.28 -16.79
CA GLN A 54 48.39 -11.27 -17.50
C GLN A 54 47.94 -9.84 -17.13
N CYS A 55 46.64 -9.56 -17.11
CA CYS A 55 46.11 -8.26 -16.70
C CYS A 55 46.46 -7.92 -15.25
N LEU A 56 46.46 -8.93 -14.37
CA LEU A 56 46.85 -8.80 -12.97
C LEU A 56 48.33 -8.43 -12.82
N THR A 57 49.21 -9.01 -13.65
CA THR A 57 50.63 -8.62 -13.69
C THR A 57 50.86 -7.19 -14.20
N GLU A 58 49.93 -6.66 -15.02
CA GLU A 58 49.90 -5.26 -15.45
C GLU A 58 49.21 -4.32 -14.44
N GLY A 59 48.76 -4.83 -13.30
CA GLY A 59 48.09 -4.04 -12.25
C GLY A 59 46.63 -3.71 -12.54
N LYS A 60 45.97 -4.44 -13.45
CA LYS A 60 44.55 -4.27 -13.79
C LYS A 60 43.76 -5.50 -13.31
N GLU A 61 42.86 -5.31 -12.36
CA GLU A 61 41.86 -6.33 -12.03
C GLU A 61 40.73 -6.30 -13.06
N ILE A 62 40.48 -7.45 -13.68
CA ILE A 62 39.33 -7.65 -14.57
C ILE A 62 38.36 -8.66 -13.95
N PRO A 63 37.04 -8.48 -14.10
CA PRO A 63 36.03 -9.40 -13.57
C PRO A 63 36.17 -10.83 -14.10
N ASP A 64 35.50 -11.77 -13.43
CA ASP A 64 35.38 -13.14 -13.93
C ASP A 64 34.47 -13.22 -15.15
N PHE A 65 34.80 -14.12 -16.07
CA PHE A 65 33.93 -14.39 -17.21
C PHE A 65 32.59 -14.96 -16.74
N GLN A 66 31.51 -14.59 -17.42
CA GLN A 66 30.18 -15.11 -17.14
C GLN A 66 29.72 -16.00 -18.28
N THR A 67 29.11 -17.14 -17.92
CA THR A 67 28.41 -17.99 -18.89
C THR A 67 26.93 -17.69 -18.85
N MET A 68 26.34 -17.48 -20.03
CA MET A 68 24.92 -17.22 -20.17
C MET A 68 24.36 -17.99 -21.38
N ASP A 69 23.09 -18.35 -21.31
CA ASP A 69 22.37 -18.91 -22.45
C ASP A 69 21.78 -17.79 -23.33
N MET A 70 21.27 -18.16 -24.51
CA MET A 70 20.69 -17.19 -25.44
C MET A 70 19.41 -16.52 -24.95
N GLY A 71 18.72 -17.08 -23.95
CA GLY A 71 17.57 -16.46 -23.31
C GLY A 71 18.02 -15.29 -22.43
N LYS A 72 18.98 -15.55 -21.53
CA LYS A 72 19.59 -14.52 -20.68
C LYS A 72 20.26 -13.42 -21.49
N TYR A 73 20.94 -13.76 -22.60
CA TYR A 73 21.48 -12.79 -23.54
C TYR A 73 20.40 -11.79 -24.01
N ARG A 74 19.21 -12.27 -24.39
CA ARG A 74 18.13 -11.38 -24.85
C ARG A 74 17.58 -10.50 -23.73
N GLU A 75 17.56 -11.03 -22.51
CA GLU A 75 17.12 -10.29 -21.32
C GLU A 75 18.10 -9.18 -20.92
N THR A 76 19.40 -9.29 -21.25
CA THR A 76 20.35 -8.20 -20.97
C THR A 76 19.98 -6.92 -21.72
N GLY A 77 19.35 -7.02 -22.90
CA GLY A 77 18.84 -5.87 -23.65
C GLY A 77 17.55 -5.25 -23.10
N VAL A 78 16.91 -5.86 -22.09
CA VAL A 78 15.73 -5.31 -21.43
C VAL A 78 16.20 -4.38 -20.32
N MET A 79 16.13 -3.06 -20.56
CA MET A 79 16.38 -2.08 -19.51
C MET A 79 15.35 -2.25 -18.39
N LYS A 80 15.84 -2.43 -17.16
CA LYS A 80 15.01 -2.26 -15.96
C LYS A 80 14.64 -0.78 -15.80
N GLU A 81 13.47 -0.50 -15.22
CA GLU A 81 12.95 0.86 -15.04
C GLU A 81 13.94 1.78 -14.29
N GLU A 82 14.66 1.22 -13.33
CA GLU A 82 15.75 1.88 -12.59
C GLU A 82 16.92 2.30 -13.51
N ALA A 83 17.36 1.41 -14.41
CA ALA A 83 18.44 1.68 -15.37
C ALA A 83 18.04 2.71 -16.45
N TYR A 84 16.74 2.83 -16.74
CA TYR A 84 16.22 3.86 -17.63
C TYR A 84 16.33 5.26 -17.02
N VAL A 85 16.15 5.40 -15.70
CA VAL A 85 16.34 6.68 -15.00
C VAL A 85 17.82 7.06 -14.95
N ASP A 86 18.72 6.10 -14.74
CA ASP A 86 20.17 6.34 -14.71
C ASP A 86 20.77 6.70 -16.07
N THR A 87 20.16 6.24 -17.16
CA THR A 87 20.53 6.64 -18.53
C THR A 87 19.77 7.87 -19.02
N SER A 88 18.81 8.37 -18.24
CA SER A 88 18.04 9.57 -18.58
C SER A 88 18.86 10.85 -18.42
N SER A 89 18.40 11.93 -19.05
CA SER A 89 19.02 13.26 -18.94
C SER A 89 19.22 13.70 -17.47
N GLU A 90 20.26 14.50 -17.23
CA GLU A 90 20.61 15.03 -15.91
C GLU A 90 19.43 15.75 -15.21
N ALA A 91 18.51 16.33 -15.99
CA ALA A 91 17.29 16.97 -15.50
C ALA A 91 16.29 15.97 -14.92
N ILE A 92 16.13 14.80 -15.55
CA ILE A 92 15.24 13.72 -15.10
C ILE A 92 15.83 13.06 -13.85
N GLN A 93 17.13 12.78 -13.84
CA GLN A 93 17.81 12.24 -12.65
C GLN A 93 17.69 13.17 -11.43
N LYS A 94 17.91 14.48 -11.62
CA LYS A 94 17.74 15.48 -10.55
C LYS A 94 16.29 15.60 -10.09
N ALA A 95 15.33 15.46 -11.00
CA ALA A 95 13.92 15.47 -10.67
C ALA A 95 13.53 14.23 -9.85
N VAL A 96 13.91 13.02 -10.27
CA VAL A 96 13.59 11.78 -9.55
C VAL A 96 14.25 11.77 -8.17
N ARG A 97 15.54 12.10 -8.06
CA ARG A 97 16.26 12.23 -6.78
C ARG A 97 15.67 13.26 -5.82
N LYS A 98 14.95 14.26 -6.34
CA LYS A 98 14.26 15.25 -5.50
C LYS A 98 13.12 14.61 -4.73
N TYR A 99 12.48 13.58 -5.28
CA TYR A 99 11.28 12.94 -4.72
C TYR A 99 11.57 11.57 -4.09
N GLU A 100 12.65 10.89 -4.47
CA GLU A 100 13.09 9.64 -3.83
C GLU A 100 13.37 9.84 -2.34
N GLY A 101 12.61 9.12 -1.49
CA GLY A 101 12.79 9.14 -0.04
C GLY A 101 12.29 10.41 0.65
N GLN A 102 11.58 11.31 -0.04
CA GLN A 102 10.88 12.39 0.65
C GLN A 102 9.69 11.82 1.45
N GLU A 103 9.58 12.24 2.71
CA GLU A 103 8.36 12.01 3.49
C GLU A 103 7.19 12.75 2.83
N SER A 104 6.00 12.14 2.89
CA SER A 104 4.77 12.74 2.38
C SER A 104 4.61 14.17 2.89
N GLY A 105 4.32 15.11 1.98
CA GLY A 105 4.19 16.53 2.33
C GLY A 105 3.02 16.78 3.29
N GLU A 106 2.96 17.97 3.91
CA GLU A 106 1.90 18.30 4.88
C GLU A 106 0.47 18.13 4.33
N LEU A 107 0.28 18.37 3.03
CA LEU A 107 -1.01 18.17 2.36
C LEU A 107 -1.34 16.68 2.21
N GLU A 108 -0.37 15.87 1.81
CA GLU A 108 -0.54 14.42 1.66
C GLU A 108 -0.77 13.76 3.03
N GLN A 109 -0.06 14.19 4.08
CA GLN A 109 -0.33 13.73 5.44
C GLN A 109 -1.73 14.12 5.91
N LYS A 110 -2.21 15.33 5.59
CA LYS A 110 -3.59 15.74 5.93
C LYS A 110 -4.64 14.95 5.16
N VAL A 111 -4.42 14.68 3.88
CA VAL A 111 -5.32 13.84 3.07
C VAL A 111 -5.33 12.42 3.63
N LEU A 112 -4.16 11.85 3.92
CA LEU A 112 -4.03 10.50 4.49
C LEU A 112 -4.69 10.40 5.87
N GLN A 113 -4.50 11.40 6.74
CA GLN A 113 -5.18 11.47 8.04
C GLN A 113 -6.69 11.57 7.88
N GLN A 114 -7.17 12.32 6.89
CA GLN A 114 -8.60 12.46 6.62
C GLN A 114 -9.22 11.17 6.06
N GLU A 115 -8.50 10.44 5.20
CA GLU A 115 -8.93 9.14 4.67
C GLU A 115 -8.89 8.04 5.73
N GLN A 116 -7.91 8.07 6.62
CA GLN A 116 -7.78 7.09 7.70
C GLN A 116 -8.72 7.38 8.88
N ALA A 117 -9.29 8.58 8.96
CA ALA A 117 -10.19 8.97 10.03
C ALA A 117 -11.53 8.22 9.97
N ILE A 118 -12.00 7.78 11.13
CA ILE A 118 -13.30 7.14 11.29
C ILE A 118 -14.40 8.15 10.97
N HIS A 119 -15.18 7.88 9.93
CA HIS A 119 -16.25 8.75 9.48
C HIS A 119 -17.48 8.69 10.40
N SER A 120 -18.34 9.72 10.34
CA SER A 120 -19.64 9.73 11.02
C SER A 120 -20.66 8.86 10.29
N ILE A 121 -21.72 8.42 10.96
CA ILE A 121 -22.88 7.75 10.36
C ILE A 121 -23.58 8.57 9.26
N SER A 122 -23.31 9.87 9.15
CA SER A 122 -23.81 10.72 8.06
C SER A 122 -23.06 10.50 6.72
N HIS A 123 -22.00 9.69 6.70
CA HIS A 123 -21.20 9.42 5.51
C HIS A 123 -21.92 8.48 4.53
N ALA A 124 -21.64 8.61 3.23
CA ALA A 124 -22.27 7.80 2.19
C ALA A 124 -21.98 6.29 2.35
N GLN A 125 -20.74 5.94 2.72
CA GLN A 125 -20.31 4.55 2.93
C GLN A 125 -21.10 3.83 4.04
N TYR A 126 -21.58 4.55 5.06
CA TYR A 126 -22.44 3.96 6.07
C TYR A 126 -23.72 3.40 5.45
N GLN A 127 -24.34 4.15 4.52
CA GLN A 127 -25.57 3.71 3.85
C GLN A 127 -25.31 2.53 2.92
N GLU A 128 -24.15 2.50 2.25
CA GLU A 128 -23.76 1.38 1.39
C GLU A 128 -23.63 0.09 2.21
N LEU A 129 -22.88 0.12 3.31
CA LEU A 129 -22.68 -1.05 4.18
C LEU A 129 -23.97 -1.47 4.89
N HIS A 130 -24.78 -0.52 5.35
CA HIS A 130 -26.07 -0.80 5.99
C HIS A 130 -27.09 -1.45 5.04
N ASN A 131 -27.07 -1.08 3.76
CA ASN A 131 -27.95 -1.66 2.75
C ASN A 131 -27.40 -2.98 2.17
N HIS A 132 -26.14 -3.31 2.43
CA HIS A 132 -25.50 -4.49 1.86
C HIS A 132 -25.84 -5.76 2.64
N PRO A 133 -26.37 -6.81 1.99
CA PRO A 133 -26.91 -7.99 2.68
C PRO A 133 -25.84 -8.83 3.38
N ASP A 134 -24.59 -8.79 2.92
CA ASP A 134 -23.50 -9.58 3.50
C ASP A 134 -22.91 -8.96 4.78
N PHE A 135 -23.31 -7.75 5.19
CA PHE A 135 -22.83 -7.13 6.42
C PHE A 135 -23.84 -7.22 7.57
N ILE A 136 -23.32 -7.23 8.79
CA ILE A 136 -24.07 -7.12 10.05
C ILE A 136 -23.56 -5.91 10.82
N GLU A 137 -24.49 -5.08 11.28
CA GLU A 137 -24.20 -3.95 12.15
C GLU A 137 -23.96 -4.38 13.60
N ILE A 138 -22.86 -3.94 14.20
CA ILE A 138 -22.55 -4.08 15.63
C ILE A 138 -22.37 -2.72 16.29
N THR A 139 -22.81 -2.62 17.55
CA THR A 139 -22.59 -1.43 18.37
C THR A 139 -21.41 -1.64 19.31
N ILE A 140 -20.49 -0.68 19.31
CA ILE A 140 -19.25 -0.73 20.10
C ILE A 140 -19.18 0.52 20.98
N ASN A 141 -19.29 0.34 22.30
CA ASN A 141 -19.18 1.45 23.24
C ASN A 141 -17.70 1.80 23.49
N ARG A 142 -17.34 3.09 23.36
CA ARG A 142 -15.95 3.54 23.47
C ARG A 142 -15.35 3.33 24.85
N GLU A 143 -16.09 3.64 25.90
CA GLU A 143 -15.60 3.55 27.28
C GLU A 143 -15.29 2.09 27.61
N THR A 144 -16.26 1.21 27.39
CA THR A 144 -16.17 -0.19 27.82
C THR A 144 -15.40 -1.07 26.84
N LEU A 145 -15.54 -0.93 25.53
CA LEU A 145 -14.94 -1.87 24.57
C LEU A 145 -13.64 -1.35 23.97
N VAL A 146 -13.30 -0.07 24.14
CA VAL A 146 -12.08 0.51 23.58
C VAL A 146 -11.14 0.99 24.69
N GLN A 147 -11.59 1.84 25.61
CA GLN A 147 -10.72 2.43 26.64
C GLN A 147 -10.35 1.45 27.76
N GLU A 148 -11.27 0.57 28.15
CA GLU A 148 -11.04 -0.47 29.16
C GLU A 148 -10.32 -1.72 28.61
N SER A 149 -10.13 -1.81 27.29
CA SER A 149 -9.37 -2.91 26.69
C SER A 149 -7.88 -2.67 26.80
N GLN A 150 -7.13 -3.73 27.12
CA GLN A 150 -5.68 -3.67 27.26
C GLN A 150 -5.00 -3.43 25.91
N LEU A 151 -5.50 -4.09 24.86
CA LEU A 151 -4.95 -4.01 23.50
C LEU A 151 -5.58 -2.87 22.70
N ALA A 152 -6.91 -2.68 22.77
CA ALA A 152 -7.53 -1.67 21.94
C ALA A 152 -7.06 -0.25 22.30
N ARG A 153 -6.79 0.02 23.59
CA ARG A 153 -6.26 1.32 24.03
C ARG A 153 -4.86 1.64 23.50
N SER A 154 -4.02 0.62 23.33
CA SER A 154 -2.61 0.78 22.92
C SER A 154 -2.40 0.62 21.41
N TRP A 155 -3.41 0.12 20.70
CA TRP A 155 -3.40 0.03 19.25
C TRP A 155 -3.50 1.44 18.67
N ASP A 156 -2.46 1.88 17.95
CA ASP A 156 -2.46 3.18 17.28
C ASP A 156 -3.39 3.11 16.06
N MET A 157 -4.67 3.45 16.30
CA MET A 157 -5.81 3.21 15.41
C MET A 157 -5.73 4.02 14.12
N GLU A 158 -5.19 5.23 14.20
CA GLU A 158 -5.24 6.22 13.13
C GLU A 158 -4.14 5.99 12.09
N GLN A 159 -2.94 5.56 12.51
CA GLN A 159 -1.83 5.38 11.55
C GLN A 159 -1.90 4.10 10.71
N ARG A 160 -2.74 3.14 11.11
CA ARG A 160 -2.78 1.81 10.47
C ARG A 160 -4.05 1.53 9.69
N GLY A 161 -5.01 2.46 9.66
CA GLY A 161 -6.33 2.25 9.02
C GLY A 161 -7.13 1.10 9.64
N MET A 162 -6.84 0.73 10.89
CA MET A 162 -7.49 -0.37 11.60
C MET A 162 -8.04 0.09 12.95
N PHE A 163 -9.27 -0.28 13.23
CA PHE A 163 -9.96 -0.08 14.48
C PHE A 163 -9.96 -1.36 15.31
N ALA A 164 -9.55 -1.25 16.58
CA ALA A 164 -9.57 -2.36 17.52
C ALA A 164 -10.64 -2.13 18.60
N SER A 165 -11.35 -3.18 18.98
CA SER A 165 -12.28 -3.17 20.11
C SER A 165 -12.34 -4.54 20.77
N ARG A 166 -12.55 -4.57 22.07
CA ARG A 166 -12.75 -5.81 22.80
C ARG A 166 -14.08 -6.45 22.45
N ILE A 167 -14.08 -7.77 22.32
CA ILE A 167 -15.28 -8.57 22.14
C ILE A 167 -16.05 -8.64 23.48
N PRO A 168 -17.34 -8.26 23.52
CA PRO A 168 -18.14 -8.30 24.74
C PRO A 168 -18.11 -9.66 25.44
N GLY A 169 -18.00 -9.66 26.77
CA GLY A 169 -17.97 -10.88 27.57
C GLY A 169 -16.63 -11.61 27.59
N THR A 170 -15.55 -10.97 27.11
CA THR A 170 -14.16 -11.45 27.24
C THR A 170 -13.37 -10.48 28.11
N TRP A 171 -12.61 -10.97 29.09
CA TRP A 171 -11.92 -10.14 30.10
C TRP A 171 -10.65 -10.84 30.61
N GLY A 172 -9.67 -10.08 31.10
CA GLY A 172 -8.47 -10.61 31.75
C GLY A 172 -7.61 -11.44 30.79
N GLU A 173 -7.13 -12.60 31.23
CA GLU A 173 -6.31 -13.51 30.41
C GLU A 173 -7.06 -14.11 29.21
N GLY A 174 -8.40 -14.10 29.25
CA GLY A 174 -9.27 -14.54 28.15
C GLY A 174 -9.82 -13.39 27.31
N GLU A 175 -9.29 -12.17 27.45
CA GLU A 175 -9.70 -11.02 26.65
C GLU A 175 -9.44 -11.28 25.16
N GLN A 176 -10.41 -10.95 24.32
CA GLN A 176 -10.26 -11.02 22.87
C GLN A 176 -10.58 -9.66 22.25
N THR A 177 -9.77 -9.25 21.28
CA THR A 177 -9.89 -7.98 20.58
C THR A 177 -10.26 -8.25 19.13
N LEU A 178 -11.41 -7.74 18.71
CA LEU A 178 -11.85 -7.65 17.34
C LEU A 178 -11.12 -6.49 16.65
N VAL A 179 -10.61 -6.74 15.45
CA VAL A 179 -9.94 -5.73 14.63
C VAL A 179 -10.69 -5.59 13.30
N LEU A 180 -11.10 -4.37 12.97
CA LEU A 180 -11.85 -4.01 11.77
C LEU A 180 -11.11 -2.90 11.00
N PRO A 181 -11.25 -2.79 9.68
CA PRO A 181 -10.83 -1.59 8.94
C PRO A 181 -11.57 -0.34 9.44
N THR A 182 -10.93 0.82 9.46
CA THR A 182 -11.58 2.09 9.84
C THR A 182 -12.74 2.46 8.92
N GLU A 183 -12.69 2.05 7.65
CA GLU A 183 -13.77 2.23 6.66
C GLU A 183 -15.07 1.48 7.02
N GLN A 184 -14.96 0.41 7.82
CA GLN A 184 -16.11 -0.38 8.27
C GLN A 184 -16.64 0.10 9.63
N VAL A 185 -16.08 1.16 10.19
CA VAL A 185 -16.43 1.68 11.51
C VAL A 185 -16.87 3.13 11.40
N PHE A 186 -17.97 3.47 12.05
CA PHE A 186 -18.55 4.80 12.01
C PHE A 186 -18.79 5.32 13.41
N GLN A 187 -18.55 6.61 13.61
CA GLN A 187 -18.75 7.26 14.89
C GLN A 187 -20.19 7.77 15.03
N THR A 188 -20.78 7.57 16.22
CA THR A 188 -22.09 8.10 16.60
C THR A 188 -22.09 8.62 18.05
N ASP A 189 -23.17 9.26 18.49
CA ASP A 189 -23.32 9.84 19.84
C ASP A 189 -22.14 10.75 20.25
N ASP A 190 -21.72 11.66 19.37
CA ASP A 190 -20.56 12.56 19.58
C ASP A 190 -19.26 11.82 19.97
N GLY A 191 -19.08 10.59 19.48
CA GLY A 191 -17.89 9.80 19.71
C GLY A 191 -17.84 8.97 20.98
N LYS A 192 -19.00 8.76 21.60
CA LYS A 192 -19.17 7.82 22.71
C LYS A 192 -19.42 6.39 22.23
N THR A 193 -19.97 6.25 21.03
CA THR A 193 -20.34 4.96 20.45
C THR A 193 -19.81 4.86 19.03
N TYR A 194 -19.39 3.67 18.65
CA TYR A 194 -19.05 3.33 17.27
C TYR A 194 -20.01 2.27 16.74
N ILE A 195 -20.27 2.33 15.44
CA ILE A 195 -21.01 1.33 14.69
C ILE A 195 -20.02 0.64 13.77
N GLY A 196 -19.78 -0.66 13.98
CA GLY A 196 -18.94 -1.48 13.12
C GLY A 196 -19.79 -2.35 12.21
N PHE A 197 -19.29 -2.65 11.01
CA PHE A 197 -19.90 -3.63 10.12
C PHE A 197 -19.03 -4.88 10.03
N LEU A 198 -19.65 -6.04 10.24
CA LEU A 198 -19.00 -7.36 10.12
C LEU A 198 -19.49 -8.08 8.87
N GLU A 199 -18.57 -8.65 8.10
CA GLU A 199 -18.94 -9.57 7.03
C GLU A 199 -19.48 -10.89 7.61
N ARG A 200 -20.72 -11.24 7.24
CA ARG A 200 -21.46 -12.41 7.75
C ARG A 200 -20.67 -13.69 7.64
N LYS A 201 -20.14 -13.96 6.45
CA LYS A 201 -19.50 -15.23 6.07
C LYS A 201 -17.99 -15.20 6.29
N GLU A 202 -17.40 -14.02 6.47
CA GLU A 202 -15.96 -13.90 6.62
C GLU A 202 -15.53 -14.11 8.07
N LYS A 203 -14.36 -14.71 8.24
CA LYS A 203 -13.74 -14.95 9.53
C LYS A 203 -13.03 -13.69 10.01
N GLN A 204 -13.61 -13.10 11.06
CA GLN A 204 -13.17 -11.81 11.57
C GLN A 204 -11.78 -11.88 12.20
N LEU A 205 -10.99 -10.81 12.05
CA LEU A 205 -9.67 -10.72 12.65
C LEU A 205 -9.79 -10.53 14.17
N ILE A 206 -9.32 -11.53 14.92
CA ILE A 206 -9.38 -11.54 16.39
C ILE A 206 -7.99 -11.75 16.96
N LEU A 207 -7.63 -10.95 17.95
CA LEU A 207 -6.41 -11.06 18.75
C LEU A 207 -6.76 -11.56 20.16
N ASN A 208 -5.90 -12.38 20.74
CA ASN A 208 -5.97 -12.75 22.16
C ASN A 208 -5.36 -11.65 23.03
N ALA A 209 -5.52 -11.74 24.35
CA ALA A 209 -5.02 -10.77 25.34
C ALA A 209 -3.51 -10.48 25.25
N ASP A 210 -2.71 -11.43 24.76
CA ASP A 210 -1.26 -11.29 24.54
C ASP A 210 -0.90 -10.61 23.20
N GLY A 211 -1.90 -10.23 22.41
CA GLY A 211 -1.74 -9.66 21.07
C GLY A 211 -1.51 -10.72 19.97
N SER A 212 -1.49 -12.01 20.32
CA SER A 212 -1.36 -13.08 19.33
C SER A 212 -2.64 -13.20 18.51
N MET A 213 -2.48 -13.46 17.21
CA MET A 213 -3.60 -13.61 16.30
C MET A 213 -4.27 -14.99 16.48
N VAL A 214 -5.59 -15.02 16.61
CA VAL A 214 -6.33 -16.29 16.63
C VAL A 214 -6.16 -16.97 15.26
N PRO A 215 -5.79 -18.26 15.18
CA PRO A 215 -5.67 -18.97 13.90
C PRO A 215 -6.99 -18.95 13.12
N SER A 216 -6.90 -18.84 11.78
CA SER A 216 -8.08 -18.76 10.90
C SER A 216 -9.07 -19.92 11.12
N GLU A 217 -8.60 -21.10 11.48
CA GLU A 217 -9.44 -22.28 11.78
C GLU A 217 -10.34 -22.07 13.01
N LYS A 218 -9.89 -21.29 13.99
CA LYS A 218 -10.58 -21.04 15.27
C LYS A 218 -11.31 -19.69 15.30
N ARG A 219 -11.15 -18.85 14.28
CA ARG A 219 -11.88 -17.57 14.15
C ARG A 219 -13.36 -17.85 13.88
N SER A 220 -14.21 -17.09 14.58
CA SER A 220 -15.65 -17.07 14.31
C SER A 220 -15.94 -16.22 13.08
N THR A 221 -16.98 -16.61 12.34
CA THR A 221 -17.55 -15.75 11.28
C THR A 221 -18.25 -14.53 11.88
N GLY A 222 -18.48 -13.49 11.08
CA GLY A 222 -19.18 -12.29 11.56
C GLY A 222 -20.58 -12.60 12.10
N GLU A 223 -21.30 -13.54 11.48
CA GLU A 223 -22.63 -13.97 11.93
C GLU A 223 -22.58 -14.72 13.27
N GLU A 224 -21.63 -15.64 13.44
CA GLU A 224 -21.46 -16.35 14.71
C GLU A 224 -21.00 -15.43 15.83
N LEU A 225 -20.09 -14.49 15.52
CA LEU A 225 -19.58 -13.52 16.47
C LEU A 225 -20.70 -12.59 16.94
N TYR A 226 -21.52 -12.12 16.00
CA TYR A 226 -22.70 -11.31 16.29
C TYR A 226 -23.64 -12.06 17.24
N ALA A 227 -24.14 -13.24 16.84
CA ALA A 227 -25.13 -13.99 17.61
C ALA A 227 -24.64 -14.38 19.02
N LYS A 228 -23.35 -14.74 19.16
CA LYS A 228 -22.79 -15.21 20.44
C LYS A 228 -22.43 -14.07 21.40
N ARG A 229 -22.01 -12.91 20.89
CA ARG A 229 -21.35 -11.87 21.71
C ARG A 229 -22.00 -10.50 21.64
N TYR A 230 -22.55 -10.10 20.49
CA TYR A 230 -23.10 -8.76 20.29
C TYR A 230 -24.63 -8.72 20.34
N GLU A 231 -25.33 -9.71 19.80
CA GLU A 231 -26.78 -9.86 19.89
C GLU A 231 -27.30 -9.85 21.35
N PRO A 232 -26.69 -10.59 22.30
CA PRO A 232 -27.18 -10.63 23.69
C PRO A 232 -26.99 -9.29 24.45
N VAL A 233 -26.13 -8.42 23.93
CA VAL A 233 -25.74 -7.14 24.55
C VAL A 233 -26.42 -5.97 23.84
N SER A 234 -27.16 -6.24 22.75
CA SER A 234 -27.95 -5.25 22.06
C SER A 234 -29.04 -4.71 23.00
N ARG A 235 -28.79 -3.53 23.57
CA ARG A 235 -29.84 -2.75 24.21
C ARG A 235 -30.93 -2.51 23.17
N THR A 236 -32.17 -2.74 23.60
CA THR A 236 -33.38 -2.21 22.98
C THR A 236 -33.25 -0.69 22.83
N PHE A 237 -32.71 -0.23 21.71
CA PHE A 237 -32.93 1.15 21.29
C PHE A 237 -34.43 1.23 20.99
N GLY A 238 -35.17 1.96 21.83
CA GLY A 238 -36.57 2.25 21.59
C GLY A 238 -36.72 2.69 20.15
N LYS A 239 -37.73 2.11 19.46
CA LYS A 239 -38.21 2.52 18.13
C LYS A 239 -37.76 3.94 17.83
N LYS A 240 -36.77 4.10 16.94
CA LYS A 240 -36.53 5.39 16.31
C LYS A 240 -37.85 5.76 15.64
N GLU A 241 -38.62 6.64 16.27
CA GLU A 241 -39.61 7.42 15.55
C GLU A 241 -38.87 7.98 14.34
N ALA A 242 -39.51 7.82 13.17
CA ALA A 242 -39.02 8.36 11.92
C ALA A 242 -38.81 9.87 12.10
N VAL A 243 -37.59 10.26 12.46
CA VAL A 243 -37.12 11.63 12.31
C VAL A 243 -37.05 11.82 10.80
N LYS A 244 -38.14 12.38 10.26
CA LYS A 244 -38.19 12.98 8.93
C LYS A 244 -36.89 13.72 8.73
N GLY A 245 -36.19 13.39 7.65
CA GLY A 245 -35.02 14.13 7.20
C GLY A 245 -35.37 15.60 7.04
N GLU A 246 -35.09 16.39 8.06
CA GLU A 246 -34.92 17.83 7.91
C GLU A 246 -33.46 18.06 7.55
N THR A 247 -33.23 17.94 6.24
CA THR A 247 -32.08 18.40 5.49
C THR A 247 -31.49 19.67 6.10
N VAL A 248 -30.31 19.55 6.71
CA VAL A 248 -29.54 20.68 7.28
C VAL A 248 -29.11 21.68 6.19
N GLU A 249 -29.22 21.31 4.91
CA GLU A 249 -29.04 22.23 3.78
C GLU A 249 -30.16 23.28 3.66
N ASN A 250 -31.40 22.98 4.08
CA ASN A 250 -32.51 23.93 3.94
C ASN A 250 -32.44 25.08 4.96
N THR A 251 -31.87 24.85 6.15
CA THR A 251 -31.78 25.87 7.21
C THR A 251 -30.69 26.90 6.93
N LEU A 252 -29.59 26.50 6.28
CA LEU A 252 -28.52 27.42 5.86
C LEU A 252 -28.92 28.23 4.62
N LEU A 253 -29.59 27.61 3.64
CA LEU A 253 -30.13 28.31 2.47
C LEU A 253 -31.28 29.27 2.82
N GLN A 254 -32.16 28.93 3.77
CA GLN A 254 -33.20 29.85 4.24
C GLN A 254 -32.64 31.03 5.06
N LYS A 255 -31.55 30.82 5.82
CA LYS A 255 -30.84 31.93 6.51
C LYS A 255 -30.15 32.86 5.52
N ALA A 256 -29.54 32.33 4.47
CA ALA A 256 -28.94 33.13 3.40
C ALA A 256 -30.01 33.91 2.59
N ALA A 257 -31.14 33.28 2.26
CA ALA A 257 -32.24 33.92 1.53
C ALA A 257 -32.92 35.06 2.34
N LYS A 258 -33.02 34.92 3.67
CA LYS A 258 -33.52 36.01 4.55
C LYS A 258 -32.53 37.17 4.71
N GLN A 259 -31.22 36.94 4.55
CA GLN A 259 -30.22 38.02 4.57
C GLN A 259 -30.10 38.75 3.22
N LEU A 260 -30.46 38.13 2.11
CA LEU A 260 -30.50 38.78 0.79
C LEU A 260 -31.79 39.58 0.53
N SER A 261 -32.88 39.35 1.27
CA SER A 261 -34.15 40.09 1.09
C SER A 261 -34.23 41.43 1.82
N SER A 262 -33.20 41.84 2.59
CA SER A 262 -33.21 43.09 3.38
C SER A 262 -32.38 44.24 2.78
N LYS A 263 -31.97 44.15 1.51
CA LYS A 263 -31.34 45.26 0.79
C LYS A 263 -32.02 45.50 -0.57
N THR A 264 -33.24 46.01 -0.53
CA THR A 264 -33.80 46.70 -1.71
C THR A 264 -33.15 48.08 -1.82
N PRO A 265 -32.50 48.44 -2.95
CA PRO A 265 -31.97 49.77 -3.14
C PRO A 265 -33.12 50.77 -3.33
N VAL A 266 -33.13 51.84 -2.54
CA VAL A 266 -34.05 52.98 -2.70
C VAL A 266 -33.62 53.78 -3.93
N MET A 267 -34.50 53.87 -4.94
CA MET A 267 -34.29 54.77 -6.09
C MET A 267 -34.42 56.25 -5.67
N PRO A 268 -33.54 57.15 -6.13
CA PRO A 268 -33.66 58.57 -5.87
C PRO A 268 -34.80 59.18 -6.70
N LYS A 269 -35.70 59.93 -6.04
CA LYS A 269 -36.75 60.73 -6.69
C LYS A 269 -36.11 61.89 -7.47
N LYS A 270 -36.38 61.98 -8.78
CA LYS A 270 -36.11 63.19 -9.59
C LYS A 270 -37.00 64.34 -9.10
N GLY A 271 -36.38 65.44 -8.68
CA GLY A 271 -37.04 66.73 -8.49
C GLY A 271 -37.37 67.37 -9.84
N ARG A 272 -38.54 68.00 -9.91
CA ARG A 272 -38.88 69.03 -10.89
C ARG A 272 -38.21 70.34 -10.49
#